data_AF-A0A961XL75-F1
#
_entry.id   AF-A0A961XL75-F1
#
_cell.length_a   1.000
_cell.length_b   1.000
_cell.length_c   1.000
_cell.angle_alpha   90.00
_cell.angle_beta   90.00
_cell.angle_gamma   90.00
#
_symmetry.space_group_name_H-M   'P 1'
#
loop_
_entity.id
_entity.type
_entity.pdbx_description
1 polymer ?
#
loop_
_entity_poly.entity_id
_entity_poly.type
_entity_poly.pdbx_seq_one_letter_code
_entity_poly.pdbx_strand_id
1 'polypeptide(L)'
;VDLTGEWKCRTAKAGGLAGLVIYGWFNCRVTDDGSGWRLEKLSGSQRTTGRFFTESDTRLIYLGSFYVSGEDAPAYGSGPQSDQVGYAYLTASNHWRIEFPAPTYESKLDILELRR
;
A
#
# COMPACT_ATOMS: atom_id res chain seq x y z
N VAL A 1 15.47 0.42 8.87
CA VAL A 1 14.65 1.65 8.97
C VAL A 1 13.43 1.30 9.80
N ASP A 2 13.06 2.09 10.80
CA ASP A 2 11.79 1.91 11.49
C ASP A 2 10.67 2.62 10.70
N LEU A 3 9.65 1.88 10.28
CA LEU A 3 8.54 2.42 9.53
C LEU A 3 7.40 2.94 10.40
N THR A 4 7.38 2.63 11.70
CA THR A 4 6.25 2.94 12.59
C THR A 4 5.98 4.45 12.69
N GLY A 5 4.70 4.84 12.63
CA GLY A 5 4.24 6.22 12.77
C GLY A 5 3.33 6.69 11.63
N GLU A 6 3.06 7.99 11.62
CA GLU A 6 2.23 8.65 10.61
C GLU A 6 3.00 8.89 9.31
N TRP A 7 2.29 8.81 8.20
CA TRP A 7 2.81 9.01 6.84
C TRP A 7 1.80 9.79 5.99
N LYS A 8 2.32 10.56 5.03
CA LYS A 8 1.55 10.94 3.86
C LYS A 8 1.76 9.90 2.79
N CYS A 9 0.70 9.48 2.11
CA CYS A 9 0.77 8.52 1.02
C CYS A 9 -0.02 8.97 -0.20
N ARG A 10 0.42 8.62 -1.41
CA ARG A 10 -0.34 8.87 -2.64
C ARG A 10 -0.18 7.71 -3.60
N THR A 11 -1.16 7.52 -4.47
CA THR A 11 -1.12 6.46 -5.48
C THR A 11 -0.87 7.06 -6.85
N ALA A 12 0.05 6.47 -7.60
CA ALA A 12 0.15 6.63 -9.05
C ALA A 12 -0.36 5.34 -9.71
N LYS A 13 -1.30 5.46 -10.65
CA LYS A 13 -1.86 4.36 -11.44
C LYS A 13 -1.32 4.47 -12.87
N ALA A 14 -0.61 3.46 -13.33
CA ALA A 14 0.02 3.44 -14.65
C ALA A 14 -0.61 2.38 -15.56
N GLY A 15 -0.93 2.80 -16.79
CA GLY A 15 -1.66 1.99 -17.76
C GLY A 15 -3.10 1.65 -17.32
N GLY A 16 -3.83 0.94 -18.19
CA GLY A 16 -5.23 0.57 -17.95
C GLY A 16 -6.19 1.59 -18.56
N LEU A 17 -7.14 2.11 -17.76
CA LEU A 17 -8.17 3.05 -18.24
C LEU A 17 -7.59 4.39 -18.70
N ALA A 18 -6.45 4.79 -18.13
CA ALA A 18 -5.70 5.98 -18.52
C ALA A 18 -4.21 5.64 -18.58
N GLY A 19 -3.43 6.42 -19.35
CA GLY A 19 -1.98 6.19 -19.45
C GLY A 19 -1.27 6.36 -18.11
N LEU A 20 -1.62 7.40 -17.35
CA LEU A 20 -1.10 7.70 -16.02
C LEU A 20 -2.09 8.58 -15.25
N VAL A 21 -2.35 8.21 -13.99
CA VAL A 21 -3.10 9.05 -13.02
C VAL A 21 -2.28 9.16 -11.75
N ILE A 22 -2.05 10.38 -11.25
CA ILE A 22 -1.35 10.63 -9.99
C ILE A 22 -2.32 11.32 -9.04
N TYR A 23 -2.63 10.67 -7.92
CA TYR A 23 -3.51 11.22 -6.90
C TYR A 23 -2.76 12.17 -5.94
N GLY A 24 -3.54 12.99 -5.22
CA GLY A 24 -3.04 13.81 -4.13
C GLY A 24 -2.58 12.99 -2.91
N TRP A 25 -2.06 13.70 -1.91
CA TRP A 25 -1.58 13.08 -0.67
C TRP A 25 -2.73 12.81 0.32
N PHE A 26 -2.72 11.60 0.87
CA PHE A 26 -3.62 11.09 1.89
C PHE A 26 -2.85 10.75 3.17
N ASN A 27 -3.56 10.53 4.26
CA ASN A 27 -3.02 10.03 5.51
C ASN A 27 -2.89 8.50 5.47
N CYS A 28 -1.72 8.00 5.85
CA CYS A 28 -1.43 6.60 6.10
C CYS A 28 -0.75 6.45 7.47
N ARG A 29 -0.83 5.26 8.06
CA ARG A 29 -0.15 4.92 9.31
C ARG A 29 0.51 3.57 9.18
N VAL A 30 1.69 3.43 9.78
CA VAL A 30 2.32 2.13 10.00
C VAL A 30 2.39 1.86 11.49
N THR A 31 1.95 0.68 11.91
CA THR A 31 2.04 0.18 13.29
C THR A 31 2.90 -1.08 13.35
N ASP A 32 3.38 -1.44 14.54
CA ASP A 32 4.01 -2.73 14.82
C ASP A 32 3.31 -3.34 16.03
N ASP A 33 2.76 -4.55 15.87
CA ASP A 33 2.09 -5.31 16.92
C ASP A 33 2.96 -6.45 17.49
N GLY A 34 4.26 -6.44 17.17
CA GLY A 34 5.19 -7.51 17.51
C GLY A 34 5.21 -8.67 16.50
N SER A 35 4.30 -8.66 15.52
CA SER A 35 4.27 -9.61 14.40
C SER A 35 4.73 -8.98 13.08
N GLY A 36 5.44 -7.85 13.16
CA GLY A 36 5.92 -7.08 12.01
C GLY A 36 5.01 -5.91 11.65
N TRP A 37 5.50 -5.05 10.76
CA TRP A 37 4.81 -3.81 10.42
C TRP A 37 3.48 -4.04 9.69
N ARG A 38 2.49 -3.22 10.00
CA ARG A 38 1.18 -3.16 9.33
C ARG A 38 0.93 -1.75 8.79
N LEU A 39 0.55 -1.64 7.52
CA LEU A 39 0.11 -0.40 6.90
C LEU A 39 -1.42 -0.27 6.98
N GLU A 40 -1.88 0.97 7.15
CA GLU A 40 -3.26 1.37 6.95
C GLU A 40 -3.34 2.72 6.22
N LYS A 41 -4.09 2.77 5.11
CA LYS A 41 -4.45 4.03 4.45
C LYS A 41 -5.73 4.59 5.07
N LEU A 42 -5.58 5.68 5.82
CA LEU A 42 -6.61 6.25 6.71
C LEU A 42 -7.61 7.16 6.01
N SER A 43 -7.30 7.65 4.80
CA SER A 43 -8.15 8.61 4.08
C SER A 43 -8.16 8.38 2.57
N GLY A 44 -9.13 8.99 1.89
CA GLY A 44 -9.45 8.73 0.48
C GLY A 44 -10.47 7.59 0.31
N SER A 45 -11.09 7.52 -0.87
CA SER A 45 -12.14 6.56 -1.19
C SER A 45 -11.63 5.13 -1.30
N GLN A 46 -10.53 4.93 -2.01
CA GLN A 46 -9.85 3.64 -2.12
C GLN A 46 -8.82 3.51 -1.00
N ARG A 47 -8.90 2.45 -0.19
CA ARG A 47 -8.02 2.19 0.94
C ARG A 47 -7.35 0.84 0.82
N THR A 48 -6.28 0.69 1.60
CA THR A 48 -5.55 -0.57 1.72
C THR A 48 -5.10 -0.76 3.16
N THR A 49 -5.10 -2.00 3.63
CA THR A 49 -4.49 -2.38 4.90
C THR A 49 -3.87 -3.76 4.81
N GLY A 50 -2.68 -3.94 5.39
CA GLY A 50 -1.91 -5.16 5.19
C GLY A 50 -0.62 -5.20 5.98
N ARG A 51 0.00 -6.38 6.01
CA ARG A 51 1.22 -6.66 6.78
C ARG A 51 2.42 -6.74 5.85
N PHE A 52 3.57 -6.33 6.38
CA PHE A 52 4.86 -6.50 5.74
C PHE A 52 5.59 -7.74 6.24
N PHE A 53 6.30 -8.39 5.32
CA PHE A 53 7.19 -9.50 5.59
C PHE A 53 8.57 -9.17 5.05
N THR A 54 9.61 -9.40 5.85
CA THR A 54 10.98 -9.11 5.44
C THR A 54 11.39 -10.03 4.30
N GLU A 55 11.87 -9.44 3.21
CA GLU A 55 12.42 -10.17 2.08
C GLU A 55 13.93 -9.93 1.94
N SER A 56 14.38 -8.71 2.21
CA SER A 56 15.80 -8.34 2.34
C SER A 56 15.95 -7.06 3.17
N ASP A 57 17.18 -6.60 3.39
CA ASP A 57 17.47 -5.35 4.11
C ASP A 57 16.87 -4.09 3.43
N THR A 58 16.52 -4.18 2.14
CA THR A 58 16.04 -3.05 1.34
C THR A 58 14.62 -3.24 0.80
N ARG A 59 14.00 -4.40 1.03
CA ARG A 59 12.71 -4.74 0.45
C ARG A 59 11.85 -5.59 1.38
N LEU A 60 10.56 -5.30 1.39
CA LEU A 60 9.53 -6.06 2.09
C LEU A 60 8.50 -6.59 1.09
N ILE A 61 7.85 -7.69 1.43
CA ILE A 61 6.62 -8.15 0.78
C ILE A 61 5.44 -7.57 1.55
N TYR A 62 4.49 -6.96 0.84
CA TYR A 62 3.22 -6.51 1.36
C TYR A 62 2.12 -7.51 1.00
N LEU A 63 1.39 -8.00 2.00
CA LEU A 63 0.15 -8.75 1.82
C LEU A 63 -0.99 -8.01 2.52
N GLY A 64 -2.00 -7.60 1.76
CA GLY A 64 -3.08 -6.79 2.30
C GLY A 64 -4.32 -6.77 1.43
N SER A 65 -5.30 -5.97 1.85
CA SER A 65 -6.60 -5.94 1.21
C SER A 65 -6.95 -4.53 0.77
N PHE A 66 -7.43 -4.41 -0.46
CA PHE A 66 -8.17 -3.27 -0.97
C PHE A 66 -9.57 -3.23 -0.36
N TYR A 67 -10.05 -2.03 -0.05
CA TYR A 67 -11.45 -1.80 0.35
C TYR A 67 -11.87 -0.35 0.09
N VAL A 68 -13.17 -0.09 0.06
CA VAL A 68 -13.71 1.26 -0.10
C VAL A 68 -13.96 1.89 1.27
N SER A 69 -13.73 3.20 1.37
CA SER A 69 -13.98 3.97 2.58
C SER A 69 -15.42 3.84 3.05
N GLY A 70 -15.61 3.43 4.30
CA GLY A 70 -16.93 3.19 4.89
C GLY A 70 -17.31 1.70 4.93
N GLU A 71 -16.53 0.84 4.26
CA GLU A 71 -16.65 -0.62 4.34
C GLU A 71 -15.60 -1.20 5.29
N ASP A 72 -15.88 -2.39 5.82
CA ASP A 72 -14.90 -3.18 6.57
C ASP A 72 -13.85 -3.75 5.61
N ALA A 73 -12.59 -3.70 6.00
CA ALA A 73 -11.50 -4.29 5.22
C ALA A 73 -11.60 -5.83 5.24
N PRO A 74 -11.73 -6.51 4.09
CA PRO A 74 -11.71 -7.97 4.04
C PRO A 74 -10.39 -8.53 4.56
N ALA A 75 -10.41 -9.76 5.09
CA ALA A 75 -9.17 -10.46 5.40
C ALA A 75 -8.38 -10.73 4.10
N TYR A 76 -7.05 -10.61 4.14
CA TYR A 76 -6.23 -11.05 3.01
C TYR A 76 -6.44 -12.55 2.76
N GLY A 77 -6.64 -12.93 1.51
CA GLY A 77 -7.04 -14.28 1.10
C GLY A 77 -8.56 -14.44 0.93
N SER A 78 -9.34 -13.36 1.07
CA SER A 78 -10.79 -13.38 0.81
C SER A 78 -11.11 -13.49 -0.69
N GLY A 79 -10.14 -13.23 -1.56
CA GLY A 79 -10.25 -13.44 -2.99
C GLY A 79 -9.60 -12.33 -3.82
N PRO A 80 -9.44 -12.57 -5.13
CA PRO A 80 -8.67 -11.69 -6.02
C PRO A 80 -9.25 -10.28 -6.15
N GLN A 81 -10.51 -10.05 -5.76
CA GLN A 81 -11.11 -8.72 -5.78
C GLN A 81 -10.52 -7.79 -4.71
N SER A 82 -10.22 -8.32 -3.52
CA SER A 82 -9.63 -7.52 -2.44
C SER A 82 -8.13 -7.74 -2.30
N ASP A 83 -7.63 -8.92 -2.65
CA ASP A 83 -6.27 -9.32 -2.35
C ASP A 83 -5.24 -8.46 -3.10
N GLN A 84 -4.32 -7.88 -2.34
CA GLN A 84 -3.21 -7.08 -2.84
C GLN A 84 -1.89 -7.67 -2.39
N VAL A 85 -1.00 -7.89 -3.35
CA VAL A 85 0.39 -8.28 -3.13
C VAL A 85 1.28 -7.22 -3.77
N GLY A 86 2.34 -6.83 -3.07
CA GLY A 86 3.28 -5.86 -3.62
C GLY A 86 4.65 -5.96 -2.98
N TYR A 87 5.63 -5.34 -3.62
CA TYR A 87 6.95 -5.14 -3.03
C TYR A 87 7.06 -3.73 -2.49
N ALA A 88 7.47 -3.60 -1.23
CA ALA A 88 7.83 -2.32 -0.64
C ALA A 88 9.34 -2.10 -0.75
N TYR A 89 9.75 -0.99 -1.35
CA TYR A 89 11.15 -0.62 -1.54
C TYR A 89 11.54 0.48 -0.54
N LEU A 90 12.47 0.16 0.35
CA LEU A 90 12.90 1.04 1.44
C LEU A 90 13.99 2.01 0.96
N THR A 91 13.60 3.04 0.20
CA THR A 91 14.54 3.95 -0.47
C THR A 91 15.23 4.97 0.45
N ALA A 92 14.56 5.40 1.53
CA ALA A 92 15.08 6.33 2.53
C ALA A 92 14.27 6.23 3.82
N SER A 93 14.77 6.80 4.92
CA SER A 93 14.07 6.82 6.22
C SER A 93 12.77 7.63 6.20
N ASN A 94 12.65 8.61 5.31
CA ASN A 94 11.49 9.50 5.18
C ASN A 94 10.74 9.34 3.86
N HIS A 95 11.16 8.43 2.98
CA HIS A 95 10.51 8.19 1.70
C HIS A 95 10.69 6.74 1.23
N TRP A 96 9.59 6.07 0.91
CA TRP A 96 9.56 4.69 0.40
C TRP A 96 8.30 4.48 -0.43
N ARG A 97 8.16 3.32 -1.08
CA ARG A 97 6.98 3.02 -1.90
C ARG A 97 6.63 1.54 -1.89
N ILE A 98 5.39 1.22 -2.23
CA ILE A 98 4.91 -0.11 -2.58
C ILE A 98 4.55 -0.14 -4.06
N GLU A 99 4.98 -1.18 -4.76
CA GLU A 99 4.59 -1.46 -6.14
C GLU A 99 3.65 -2.67 -6.17
N PHE A 100 2.43 -2.46 -6.68
CA PHE A 100 1.39 -3.48 -6.85
C PHE A 100 1.29 -3.86 -8.33
N PRO A 101 1.91 -4.98 -8.75
CA PRO A 101 1.86 -5.40 -10.14
C PRO A 101 0.48 -5.96 -10.50
N ALA A 102 -0.05 -5.55 -11.67
CA ALA A 102 -1.31 -6.03 -12.23
C ALA A 102 -2.47 -6.08 -11.20
N PRO A 103 -2.80 -4.95 -10.54
CA PRO A 103 -3.89 -4.94 -9.57
C PRO A 103 -5.22 -5.23 -10.27
N THR A 104 -6.19 -5.73 -9.51
CA THR A 104 -7.50 -6.16 -10.05
C THR A 104 -8.28 -5.04 -10.73
N TYR A 105 -8.04 -3.79 -10.35
CA TYR A 105 -8.83 -2.63 -10.79
C TYR A 105 -7.99 -1.56 -11.51
N GLU A 106 -8.59 -1.00 -12.56
CA GLU A 106 -8.25 0.27 -13.23
C GLU A 106 -6.89 0.36 -13.96
N SER A 107 -5.84 -0.30 -13.48
CA SER A 107 -4.47 -0.07 -13.93
C SER A 107 -3.67 -1.35 -14.22
N LYS A 108 -2.45 -1.19 -14.75
CA LYS A 108 -1.48 -2.30 -14.90
C LYS A 108 -0.43 -2.30 -13.80
N LEU A 109 -0.24 -1.17 -13.13
CA LEU A 109 0.65 -1.00 -12.00
C LEU A 109 0.10 0.12 -11.13
N ASP A 110 -0.03 -0.16 -9.84
CA ASP A 110 -0.23 0.88 -8.83
C ASP A 110 1.07 1.07 -8.04
N ILE A 111 1.47 2.32 -7.83
CA ILE A 111 2.59 2.69 -6.96
C ILE A 111 2.02 3.51 -5.81
N LEU A 112 2.14 3.00 -4.58
CA LEU A 112 1.81 3.76 -3.37
C LEU A 112 3.11 4.34 -2.81
N GLU A 113 3.30 5.64 -3.00
CA GLU A 113 4.43 6.38 -2.42
C GLU A 113 4.07 6.81 -0.99
N LEU A 114 5.05 6.78 -0.07
CA LEU A 114 4.91 7.23 1.31
C LEU A 114 6.04 8.16 1.71
N ARG A 115 5.69 9.31 2.31
CA ARG A 115 6.63 10.30 2.83
C ARG A 115 6.29 10.81 4.23
N ARG A 116 7.31 11.32 4.92
CA ARG A 116 7.20 12.12 6.15
C ARG A 116 7.59 13.57 5.90
#